data_AF-A0A268K6Y9-F1
#
_entry.id   AF-A0A268K6Y9-F1
#
_cell.length_a   1.000
_cell.length_b   1.000
_cell.length_c   1.000
_cell.angle_alpha   90.00
_cell.angle_beta   90.00
_cell.angle_gamma   90.00
#
_symmetry.space_group_name_H-M   'P 1'
#
loop_
_entity.id
_entity.type
_entity.pdbx_description
1 polymer ?
#
loop_
_entity_poly.entity_id
_entity_poly.type
_entity_poly.pdbx_seq_one_letter_code
_entity_poly.pdbx_strand_id
1 'polypeptide(L)' 'MFSNIGVPGLILILVLALIVFGPNKLPEIGRAFGKSLREFKRATDGITNDIKEEFKDDLKEAQKEKIELKK' A
#
# COMPACT_ATOMS: atom_id res chain seq x y z
N MET A 1 19.07 27.62 5.49
CA MET A 1 18.56 28.60 4.51
C MET A 1 17.38 28.05 3.68
N PHE A 2 17.38 26.76 3.29
CA PHE A 2 16.25 26.16 2.56
C PHE A 2 15.02 25.79 3.42
N SER A 3 15.17 25.54 4.72
CA SER A 3 14.02 25.17 5.58
C SER A 3 13.01 26.29 5.83
N ASN A 4 13.36 27.56 5.53
CA ASN A 4 12.43 28.70 5.61
C ASN A 4 11.55 28.85 4.36
N ILE A 5 11.81 28.07 3.31
CA ILE A 5 11.11 28.18 2.03
C ILE A 5 9.72 27.53 2.09
N GLY A 6 9.49 26.62 3.03
CA GLY A 6 8.18 26.11 3.41
C GLY A 6 7.28 25.66 2.24
N VAL A 7 5.97 25.77 2.45
CA VAL A 7 4.96 25.54 1.40
C VAL A 7 5.17 26.45 0.17
N PRO A 8 5.53 27.74 0.31
CA PRO A 8 5.72 28.64 -0.85
C PRO A 8 6.74 28.15 -1.89
N GLY A 9 7.91 27.65 -1.49
CA GLY A 9 8.85 27.16 -2.52
C GLY A 9 8.54 25.77 -3.04
N LEU A 10 7.79 24.95 -2.29
CA LEU A 10 7.23 23.72 -2.86
C LEU A 10 6.27 24.05 -4.01
N ILE A 11 5.44 25.10 -3.87
CA ILE A 11 4.59 25.60 -4.94
C ILE A 11 5.43 26.08 -6.13
N LEU A 12 6.51 26.83 -5.90
CA LEU A 12 7.39 27.31 -6.98
C LEU A 12 7.99 26.15 -7.80
N ILE A 13 8.48 25.11 -7.12
CA ILE A 13 9.01 23.90 -7.76
C ILE A 13 7.89 23.19 -8.53
N LEU A 14 6.69 23.08 -7.95
CA LEU A 14 5.53 22.51 -8.63
C LEU A 14 5.20 23.28 -9.92
N VAL A 15 5.18 24.60 -9.89
CA VAL A 15 4.92 25.42 -11.09
C VAL A 15 5.96 25.16 -12.18
N LEU A 16 7.25 25.11 -11.83
CA LEU A 16 8.31 24.77 -12.80
C LEU A 16 8.12 23.36 -13.38
N ALA A 17 7.80 22.38 -12.54
CA ALA A 17 7.50 21.03 -12.98
C ALA A 17 6.26 20.98 -13.88
N LEU A 18 5.21 21.74 -13.57
CA LEU A 18 3.99 21.85 -14.37
C LEU A 18 4.24 22.53 -15.72
N ILE A 19 5.22 23.44 -15.83
CA ILE A 19 5.61 24.04 -17.12
C ILE A 19 6.32 22.99 -17.99
N VAL A 20 7.22 22.20 -17.40
CA VAL A 20 7.99 21.18 -18.13
C VAL A 20 7.11 19.98 -18.53
N PHE A 21 6.33 19.46 -17.59
CA PHE A 21 5.53 18.25 -17.79
C PHE A 21 4.08 18.53 -18.19
N GLY A 22 3.56 19.72 -17.93
CA GLY A 22 2.15 20.09 -18.15
C GLY A 22 1.23 19.73 -16.97
N PRO A 23 0.20 20.55 -16.67
CA PRO A 23 -0.70 20.32 -15.55
C PRO A 23 -1.59 19.10 -15.68
N ASN A 24 -1.81 18.61 -16.91
CA ASN A 24 -2.60 17.42 -17.16
C ASN A 24 -1.83 16.11 -16.93
N LYS A 25 -0.49 16.14 -16.93
CA LYS A 25 0.34 14.93 -16.80
C LYS A 25 0.40 14.40 -15.37
N LEU A 26 0.51 15.27 -14.36
CA LEU A 26 0.54 14.82 -12.97
C LEU A 26 -0.74 14.07 -12.54
N PRO A 27 -1.96 14.56 -12.84
CA PRO A 27 -3.19 13.82 -12.56
C PRO A 27 -3.31 12.52 -13.37
N GLU A 28 -2.86 12.51 -14.63
CA GLU A 28 -2.87 11.32 -15.50
C GLU A 28 -2.00 10.21 -14.91
N ILE A 29 -0.77 10.52 -14.53
CA ILE A 29 0.17 9.60 -13.88
C ILE A 29 -0.37 9.16 -12.53
N GLY A 30 -0.90 10.07 -11.72
CA GLY A 30 -1.49 9.76 -10.42
C GLY A 30 -2.68 8.80 -10.51
N ARG A 31 -3.53 8.94 -11.54
CA ARG A 31 -4.64 8.01 -11.80
C ARG A 31 -4.15 6.63 -12.22
N ALA A 32 -3.15 6.57 -13.10
CA ALA A 32 -2.56 5.30 -13.53
C ALA A 32 -1.90 4.57 -12.35
N PHE A 33 -1.00 5.27 -11.64
CA PHE A 33 -0.30 4.75 -10.47
C PHE A 33 -1.28 4.35 -9.35
N GLY A 34 -2.32 5.16 -9.11
CA GLY A 34 -3.35 4.87 -8.12
C GLY A 34 -4.15 3.60 -8.43
N LYS A 35 -4.45 3.32 -9.71
CA LYS A 35 -5.06 2.05 -10.11
C LYS A 35 -4.12 0.88 -9.83
N SER A 36 -2.86 0.98 -10.24
CA SER A 36 -1.85 -0.05 -9.98
C SER A 36 -1.68 -0.32 -8.49
N LEU A 37 -1.60 0.72 -7.66
CA LEU A 37 -1.45 0.58 -6.22
C LEU A 37 -2.70 -0.05 -5.57
N ARG A 38 -3.89 0.27 -6.07
CA ARG A 38 -5.15 -0.34 -5.61
C ARG A 38 -5.22 -1.83 -5.95
N GLU A 39 -4.81 -2.21 -7.16
CA GLU A 39 -4.75 -3.62 -7.58
C GLU A 39 -3.69 -4.38 -6.79
N PHE A 40 -2.50 -3.80 -6.62
CA PHE A 40 -1.44 -4.35 -5.79
C PHE A 40 -1.88 -4.58 -4.34
N LYS A 41 -2.58 -3.60 -3.75
CA LYS A 41 -3.16 -3.74 -2.41
C LYS A 41 -4.15 -4.88 -2.35
N ARG A 42 -5.08 -4.99 -3.32
CA ARG A 42 -6.07 -6.08 -3.36
C ARG A 42 -5.42 -7.46 -3.47
N ALA A 43 -4.39 -7.59 -4.31
CA ALA A 43 -3.66 -8.85 -4.45
C ALA A 43 -2.95 -9.21 -3.13
N THR A 44 -2.29 -8.25 -2.50
CA THR A 44 -1.61 -8.44 -1.21
C THR A 44 -2.59 -8.80 -0.09
N ASP A 45 -3.74 -8.12 -0.04
CA ASP A 45 -4.79 -8.38 0.95
C ASP A 45 -5.38 -9.79 0.77
N GLY A 46 -5.59 -10.23 -0.47
CA GLY A 46 -6.04 -11.59 -0.79
C GLY A 46 -5.07 -12.65 -0.27
N ILE A 47 -3.79 -12.55 -0.66
CA ILE A 47 -2.73 -13.46 -0.20
C ILE A 47 -2.62 -13.48 1.32
N THR A 48 -2.69 -12.31 1.96
CA THR A 48 -2.60 -12.22 3.42
C THR A 48 -3.76 -12.93 4.11
N ASN A 49 -4.98 -12.83 3.55
CA ASN A 49 -6.15 -13.51 4.11
C ASN A 49 -6.07 -15.03 3.90
N ASP A 50 -5.66 -15.49 2.71
CA ASP A 50 -5.53 -16.92 2.42
C ASP A 50 -4.51 -17.58 3.36
N ILE A 51 -3.33 -16.96 3.52
CA ILE A 51 -2.32 -17.39 4.49
C ILE A 51 -2.91 -17.39 5.91
N LYS A 52 -3.63 -16.34 6.29
CA LYS A 52 -4.19 -16.23 7.64
C LYS A 52 -5.24 -17.30 7.94
N GLU A 53 -6.02 -17.74 6.94
CA GLU A 53 -6.99 -18.83 7.10
C GLU A 53 -6.28 -20.18 7.21
N GLU A 54 -5.31 -20.47 6.33
CA GLU A 54 -4.51 -21.70 6.36
C GLU A 54 -3.80 -21.88 7.71
N PHE A 55 -3.09 -20.84 8.18
CA PHE A 55 -2.45 -20.88 9.50
C PHE A 55 -3.45 -20.97 10.66
N LYS A 56 -4.68 -20.46 10.52
CA LYS A 56 -5.70 -20.57 11.56
C LYS A 56 -6.17 -22.00 11.75
N ASP A 57 -6.29 -22.75 10.66
CA ASP A 57 -6.78 -24.11 10.68
C ASP A 57 -5.69 -25.09 11.16
N ASP A 58 -4.44 -24.90 10.73
CA ASP A 58 -3.28 -25.61 11.29
C ASP A 58 -3.13 -25.42 12.80
N LEU A 59 -3.32 -24.17 13.28
CA LEU A 59 -3.25 -23.86 14.71
C LEU A 59 -4.41 -24.45 15.51
N LYS A 60 -5.59 -24.64 14.91
CA LYS A 60 -6.72 -25.32 15.58
C LYS A 60 -6.50 -26.83 15.64
N GLU A 61 -5.94 -27.42 14.59
CA GLU A 61 -5.66 -28.85 14.51
C GLU A 61 -4.57 -29.24 15.50
N ALA A 62 -3.47 -28.49 15.55
CA ALA A 62 -2.40 -28.68 16.54
C ALA A 62 -2.86 -28.49 17.99
N GLN A 63 -3.87 -27.63 18.23
CA GLN A 63 -4.47 -27.46 19.56
C GLN A 63 -5.37 -28.63 19.95
N LYS A 64 -6.15 -29.19 19.01
CA LYS A 64 -6.97 -30.39 19.26
C LYS A 64 -6.11 -31.61 19.58
N GLU A 65 -5.06 -31.84 18.80
CA GLU A 65 -4.14 -32.97 19.00
C GLU A 65 -3.47 -32.93 20.38
N LYS A 66 -3.04 -31.74 20.83
CA LYS A 66 -2.47 -31.54 22.18
C LYS A 66 -3.48 -31.74 23.32
N ILE A 67 -4.77 -31.54 23.08
CA ILE A 67 -5.82 -31.74 24.08
C ILE A 67 -6.14 -33.23 24.22
N GLU A 68 -6.13 -34.00 23.13
CA GLU A 68 -6.34 -35.46 23.16
C GLU A 68 -5.18 -36.20 23.80
N LEU A 69 -3.93 -35.81 23.53
CA LEU A 69 -2.73 -36.41 24.16
C LEU A 69 -2.62 -36.18 25.67
N LYS A 70 -3.38 -35.23 26.22
CA LYS A 70 -3.39 -34.91 27.66
C LYS A 70 -4.55 -35.56 28.44
N LYS A 71 -5.46 -36.26 27.76
CA LYS A 71 -6.54 -37.04 28.38
C LYS A 71 -6.10 -38.48 28.63
#